data_AF-A0A2T2N1B4-F1
#
_entry.id   AF-A0A2T2N1B4-F1
#
_cell.length_a   1.000
_cell.length_b   1.000
_cell.length_c   1.000
_cell.angle_alpha   90.00
_cell.angle_beta   90.00
_cell.angle_gamma   90.00
#
_symmetry.space_group_name_H-M   'P 1'
#
loop_
_entity.id
_entity.type
_entity.pdbx_description
1 polymer ?
#
loop_
_entity_poly.entity_id
_entity_poly.type
_entity_poly.pdbx_seq_one_letter_code
_entity_poly.pdbx_strand_id
1 'polypeptide(L)'
;MKRCHHTDWLRLGTHHGKPALQRSDRLDTLVRGLPYPDTQRPSLFVLIGNTEKSIAAQALFGIKKSRAPAIRRKPAEVHLHLDPSTPFTDRPVLLADYDARQHSQRWIEAKSDKCHETARLALRRRHAGEGAGHDVYAALLSPFADVFCLFADDLGGFAQIAHHLALWLDKSHPPTLPKTALPGVVVVTGKLPPRADAEEEAKRAFLAMLREATANDPYQRLSAIDVVALSPARAMSAEARHRRLKERIMRRSDQARRSREGGRMLFSATHFAAFLRCASAHVADAPPDTPFDFVRASRADNPVAADAAAHLSTFLAHVASSEQLVKFAAPMLASSLLLDSYPPDAHMFDCRLVFAALYEPVFRQASEARVLALRETNDVILRSGLVDMVEAHLRRYFEQLAGGGTAADVHRSHLARLQGWWHGVQSSSTCLCCLRRRPQYGLPCGHSFCENCVVVFGDNSGDDSGDDPWAFTVRRCFLCGQAPPTDMVVRVHPPTAGAGVLCIDGGGTRGIVPLVLMRRIQDRIGLPIPPQRFIKVAFGVSIARETRAHGRQGR
;
A
#
# COMPACT_ATOMS: atom_id res chain seq x y z
N MET A 1 26.65 -9.74 -5.21
CA MET A 1 26.51 -10.36 -3.87
C MET A 1 26.07 -11.81 -4.03
N LYS A 2 26.64 -12.76 -3.27
CA LYS A 2 26.20 -14.18 -3.31
C LYS A 2 24.72 -14.27 -2.88
N ARG A 3 23.90 -15.06 -3.58
CA ARG A 3 22.50 -15.27 -3.19
C ARG A 3 22.45 -15.93 -1.80
N CYS A 4 21.80 -15.26 -0.85
CA CYS A 4 21.57 -15.81 0.48
C CYS A 4 20.56 -16.97 0.38
N HIS A 5 20.92 -18.15 0.88
CA HIS A 5 20.04 -19.33 0.90
C HIS A 5 19.21 -19.44 2.19
N HIS A 6 19.31 -18.47 3.10
CA HIS A 6 18.50 -18.48 4.30
C HIS A 6 17.02 -18.31 3.97
N THR A 7 16.20 -19.08 4.67
CA THR A 7 14.73 -19.05 4.57
C THR A 7 14.11 -18.34 5.76
N ASP A 8 14.89 -17.96 6.77
CA ASP A 8 14.45 -17.18 7.94
C ASP A 8 13.79 -15.88 7.47
N TRP A 9 12.58 -15.63 7.96
CA TRP A 9 11.78 -14.49 7.53
C TRP A 9 11.34 -13.62 8.71
N LEU A 10 10.66 -14.21 9.68
CA LEU A 10 10.21 -13.51 10.88
C LEU A 10 10.72 -14.24 12.12
N ARG A 11 11.23 -13.48 13.09
CA ARG A 11 11.67 -14.02 14.38
C ARG A 11 11.24 -13.08 15.50
N LEU A 12 10.69 -13.65 16.57
CA LEU A 12 10.43 -12.95 17.82
C LEU A 12 11.61 -13.15 18.77
N GLY A 13 12.07 -12.06 19.37
CA GLY A 13 13.23 -12.08 20.28
C GLY A 13 13.26 -10.85 21.17
N THR A 14 14.39 -10.65 21.84
CA THR A 14 14.66 -9.41 22.57
C THR A 14 15.67 -8.53 21.84
N HIS A 15 15.52 -7.22 22.01
CA HIS A 15 16.46 -6.19 21.61
C HIS A 15 16.65 -5.22 22.79
N HIS A 16 17.87 -5.15 23.35
CA HIS A 16 18.16 -4.39 24.58
C HIS A 16 17.16 -4.68 25.73
N GLY A 17 16.83 -5.97 25.93
CA GLY A 17 15.91 -6.41 26.97
C GLY A 17 14.42 -6.09 26.73
N LYS A 18 14.05 -5.57 25.55
CA LYS A 18 12.65 -5.33 25.15
C LYS A 18 12.21 -6.34 24.07
N PRO A 19 10.94 -6.79 24.05
CA PRO A 19 10.42 -7.63 22.97
C PRO A 19 10.58 -6.95 21.61
N ALA A 20 10.98 -7.70 20.60
CA ALA A 20 11.20 -7.20 19.25
C ALA A 20 10.82 -8.25 18.19
N LEU A 21 10.29 -7.76 17.06
CA LEU A 21 10.10 -8.52 15.84
C LEU A 21 11.28 -8.25 14.90
N GLN A 22 11.99 -9.32 14.55
CA GLN A 22 13.01 -9.31 13.51
C GLN A 22 12.36 -9.74 12.19
N ARG A 23 12.58 -8.95 11.13
CA ARG A 23 12.13 -9.25 9.76
C ARG A 23 13.32 -9.20 8.80
N SER A 24 13.54 -10.27 8.05
CA SER A 24 14.55 -10.30 6.98
C SER A 24 14.01 -9.78 5.65
N ASP A 25 14.90 -9.49 4.70
CA ASP A 25 14.59 -9.19 3.29
C ASP A 25 14.12 -10.41 2.46
N ARG A 26 13.77 -11.52 3.11
CA ARG A 26 13.44 -12.79 2.43
C ARG A 26 12.26 -12.64 1.47
N LEU A 27 11.18 -11.96 1.88
CA LEU A 27 10.02 -11.73 1.04
C LEU A 27 10.39 -10.87 -0.18
N ASP A 28 11.10 -9.76 0.04
CA ASP A 28 11.55 -8.86 -1.05
C ASP A 28 12.46 -9.60 -2.04
N THR A 29 13.33 -10.49 -1.55
CA THR A 29 14.20 -11.31 -2.38
C THR A 29 13.43 -12.34 -3.21
N LEU A 30 12.38 -12.95 -2.65
CA LEU A 30 11.51 -13.85 -3.40
C LEU A 30 10.71 -13.10 -4.46
N VAL A 31 10.14 -11.94 -4.12
CA VAL A 31 9.36 -11.11 -5.07
C VAL A 31 10.23 -10.58 -6.20
N ARG A 32 11.45 -10.10 -5.92
CA ARG A 32 12.43 -9.71 -6.97
C ARG A 32 12.85 -10.87 -7.86
N GLY A 33 12.69 -12.12 -7.38
CA GLY A 33 13.00 -13.32 -8.15
C GLY A 33 11.84 -13.81 -9.03
N LEU A 34 10.65 -13.20 -8.93
CA LEU A 34 9.50 -13.53 -9.77
C LEU A 34 9.65 -12.89 -11.16
N PRO A 35 9.13 -13.53 -12.23
CA PRO A 35 9.24 -13.01 -13.59
C PRO A 35 8.39 -11.75 -13.83
N TYR A 36 7.22 -11.63 -13.19
CA TYR A 36 6.27 -10.54 -13.40
C TYR A 36 5.64 -10.08 -12.07
N PRO A 37 6.44 -9.53 -11.13
CA PRO A 37 5.99 -9.23 -9.77
C PRO A 37 4.82 -8.23 -9.70
N ASP A 38 4.68 -7.35 -10.70
CA ASP A 38 3.62 -6.33 -10.73
C ASP A 38 2.27 -6.89 -11.23
N THR A 39 2.25 -8.05 -11.89
CA THR A 39 1.03 -8.69 -12.40
C THR A 39 0.67 -9.98 -11.68
N GLN A 40 1.67 -10.73 -11.19
CA GLN A 40 1.48 -11.95 -10.42
C GLN A 40 0.87 -11.65 -9.05
N ARG A 41 -0.14 -12.42 -8.65
CA ARG A 41 -0.90 -12.21 -7.42
C ARG A 41 -0.68 -13.39 -6.48
N PRO A 42 0.21 -13.29 -5.48
CA PRO A 42 0.62 -14.44 -4.69
C PRO A 42 -0.48 -14.92 -3.73
N SER A 43 -0.39 -16.20 -3.35
CA SER A 43 -1.17 -16.81 -2.27
C SER A 43 -0.24 -17.10 -1.09
N LEU A 44 -0.67 -16.85 0.14
CA LEU A 44 0.11 -17.16 1.34
C LEU A 44 -0.56 -18.26 2.16
N PHE A 45 0.16 -19.36 2.35
CA PHE A 45 -0.24 -20.46 3.24
C PHE A 45 0.63 -20.44 4.49
N VAL A 46 -0.02 -20.38 5.66
CA VAL A 46 0.67 -20.43 6.95
C VAL A 46 0.53 -21.84 7.51
N LEU A 47 1.64 -22.58 7.59
CA LEU A 47 1.68 -23.95 8.09
C LEU A 47 2.23 -23.93 9.53
N ILE A 48 1.46 -24.46 10.48
CA ILE A 48 1.76 -24.40 11.92
C ILE A 48 1.79 -25.81 12.51
N GLY A 49 2.93 -26.19 13.07
CA GLY A 49 3.20 -27.52 13.58
C GLY A 49 4.71 -27.79 13.61
N ASN A 50 5.10 -29.05 13.62
CA ASN A 50 6.50 -29.46 13.70
C ASN A 50 6.75 -30.64 12.75
N THR A 51 6.54 -31.88 13.22
CA THR A 51 6.95 -33.09 12.49
C THR A 51 5.99 -33.41 11.35
N GLU A 52 4.69 -33.57 11.64
CA GLU A 52 3.68 -33.88 10.62
C GLU A 52 3.57 -32.73 9.61
N LYS A 53 3.60 -31.48 10.08
CA LYS A 53 3.68 -30.29 9.21
C LYS A 53 4.85 -30.38 8.23
N SER A 54 6.05 -30.74 8.70
CA SER A 54 7.24 -30.80 7.84
C SER A 54 7.15 -31.91 6.80
N ILE A 55 6.54 -33.05 7.14
CA ILE A 55 6.26 -34.14 6.19
C ILE A 55 5.26 -33.67 5.13
N ALA A 56 4.16 -33.04 5.54
CA ALA A 56 3.15 -32.51 4.63
C ALA A 56 3.72 -31.42 3.71
N ALA A 57 4.48 -30.47 4.24
CA ALA A 57 5.10 -29.38 3.47
C ALA A 57 6.03 -29.91 2.37
N GLN A 58 6.83 -30.94 2.69
CA GLN A 58 7.70 -31.60 1.73
C GLN A 58 6.90 -32.35 0.65
N ALA A 59 5.91 -33.15 1.05
CA ALA A 59 5.09 -33.95 0.14
C ALA A 59 4.21 -33.09 -0.79
N LEU A 60 3.69 -31.97 -0.30
CA LEU A 60 2.72 -31.16 -1.03
C LEU A 60 3.33 -30.08 -1.92
N PHE A 61 4.44 -29.50 -1.47
CA PHE A 61 5.02 -28.29 -2.06
C PHE A 61 6.51 -28.44 -2.39
N GLY A 62 7.07 -29.66 -2.29
CA GLY A 62 8.46 -29.94 -2.64
C GLY A 62 9.49 -29.19 -1.80
N ILE A 63 9.11 -28.68 -0.61
CA ILE A 63 10.01 -27.93 0.25
C ILE A 63 11.06 -28.89 0.81
N LYS A 64 12.32 -28.66 0.45
CA LYS A 64 13.44 -29.43 0.98
C LYS A 64 13.55 -29.16 2.48
N LYS A 65 13.64 -30.22 3.31
CA LYS A 65 14.05 -30.09 4.71
C LYS A 65 15.37 -29.32 4.77
N SER A 66 15.39 -28.25 5.55
CA SER A 66 16.65 -27.59 5.88
C SER A 66 17.58 -28.64 6.49
N ARG A 67 18.75 -28.86 5.89
CA ARG A 67 19.78 -29.79 6.40
C ARG A 67 20.40 -29.32 7.72
N ALA A 68 19.98 -28.17 8.25
CA ALA A 68 20.39 -27.75 9.57
C ALA A 68 19.80 -28.74 10.61
N PRO A 69 20.63 -29.32 11.50
CA PRO A 69 20.12 -30.19 12.54
C PRO A 69 19.05 -29.46 13.35
N ALA A 70 18.03 -30.17 13.82
CA ALA A 70 16.91 -29.65 14.62
C ALA A 70 17.32 -28.87 15.89
N ILE A 71 18.62 -28.89 16.22
CA ILE A 71 19.31 -28.20 17.31
C ILE A 71 19.62 -26.72 16.96
N ARG A 72 19.60 -26.30 15.68
CA ARG A 72 19.92 -24.92 15.24
C ARG A 72 18.73 -24.02 14.93
N ARG A 73 17.50 -24.55 14.84
CA ARG A 73 16.30 -23.71 14.69
C ARG A 73 16.01 -23.05 16.03
N LYS A 74 15.98 -21.71 16.06
CA LYS A 74 15.69 -20.99 17.31
C LYS A 74 14.17 -20.97 17.51
N PRO A 75 13.69 -20.87 18.76
CA PRO A 75 12.25 -20.83 19.05
C PRO A 75 11.57 -19.67 18.30
N ALA A 76 10.31 -19.88 17.90
CA ALA A 76 9.44 -18.88 17.28
C ALA A 76 9.94 -18.27 15.95
N GLU A 77 10.71 -19.02 15.15
CA GLU A 77 11.11 -18.65 13.79
C GLU A 77 10.02 -19.02 12.77
N VAL A 78 9.73 -18.08 11.86
CA VAL A 78 8.92 -18.31 10.67
C VAL A 78 9.85 -18.29 9.47
N HIS A 79 9.88 -19.38 8.71
CA HIS A 79 10.59 -19.45 7.45
C HIS A 79 9.64 -19.20 6.27
N LEU A 80 10.13 -18.51 5.24
CA LEU A 80 9.35 -18.24 4.03
C LEU A 80 9.93 -18.97 2.81
N HIS A 81 9.06 -19.79 2.21
CA HIS A 81 9.36 -20.59 1.03
C HIS A 81 8.45 -20.18 -0.14
N LEU A 82 8.93 -20.36 -1.36
CA LEU A 82 8.15 -20.27 -2.59
C LEU A 82 7.98 -21.70 -3.12
N ASP A 83 6.76 -22.12 -3.43
CA ASP A 83 6.52 -23.39 -4.12
C ASP A 83 7.24 -23.35 -5.48
N PRO A 84 8.24 -24.21 -5.71
CA PRO A 84 9.08 -24.18 -6.90
C PRO A 84 8.30 -24.45 -8.21
N SER A 85 7.08 -24.98 -8.13
CA SER A 85 6.22 -25.22 -9.29
C SER A 85 5.38 -24.01 -9.73
N THR A 86 5.34 -22.96 -8.90
CA THR A 86 4.49 -21.77 -9.10
C THR A 86 5.18 -20.44 -9.47
N PRO A 87 6.52 -20.28 -9.61
CA PRO A 87 7.10 -18.97 -9.90
C PRO A 87 6.68 -18.37 -11.24
N PHE A 88 6.32 -19.21 -12.21
CA PHE A 88 5.96 -18.81 -13.57
C PHE A 88 4.44 -18.77 -13.81
N THR A 89 3.63 -19.01 -12.77
CA THR A 89 2.17 -18.90 -12.87
C THR A 89 1.72 -17.49 -12.46
N ASP A 90 0.47 -17.14 -12.76
CA ASP A 90 -0.17 -15.93 -12.24
C ASP A 90 -0.32 -15.93 -10.70
N ARG A 91 -0.20 -17.10 -10.07
CA ARG A 91 -0.34 -17.36 -8.64
C ARG A 91 0.90 -18.05 -8.05
N PRO A 92 1.95 -17.28 -7.73
CA PRO A 92 3.03 -17.77 -6.88
C PRO A 92 2.48 -18.19 -5.50
N VAL A 93 2.83 -19.38 -5.02
CA VAL A 93 2.40 -19.87 -3.70
C VAL A 93 3.54 -19.70 -2.70
N LEU A 94 3.33 -18.82 -1.73
CA LEU A 94 4.23 -18.56 -0.62
C LEU A 94 3.82 -19.42 0.58
N LEU A 95 4.79 -20.04 1.24
CA LEU A 95 4.59 -20.87 2.42
C LEU A 95 5.36 -20.30 3.60
N ALA A 96 4.61 -19.82 4.60
CA ALA A 96 5.12 -19.47 5.90
C ALA A 96 5.16 -20.74 6.78
N ASP A 97 6.35 -21.30 6.94
CA ASP A 97 6.64 -22.45 7.77
C ASP A 97 6.94 -22.00 9.21
N TYR A 98 6.02 -22.24 10.13
CA TYR A 98 6.15 -21.88 11.53
C TYR A 98 6.26 -23.12 12.43
N ASP A 99 7.39 -23.21 13.15
CA ASP A 99 7.71 -24.32 14.06
C ASP A 99 7.20 -24.00 15.48
N ALA A 100 6.12 -24.67 15.89
CA ALA A 100 5.35 -24.35 17.10
C ALA A 100 5.83 -25.09 18.36
N ARG A 101 7.08 -25.57 18.43
CA ARG A 101 7.60 -26.28 19.61
C ARG A 101 7.36 -25.48 20.90
N GLN A 102 6.59 -26.05 21.81
CA GLN A 102 6.36 -25.52 23.15
C GLN A 102 7.67 -25.62 23.95
N HIS A 103 8.39 -24.52 24.11
CA HIS A 103 9.46 -24.44 25.11
C HIS A 103 9.51 -23.06 25.75
N SER A 104 9.89 -23.06 27.03
CA SER A 104 10.09 -21.91 27.91
C SER A 104 10.65 -20.72 27.14
N GLN A 105 9.86 -19.65 27.05
CA GLN A 105 10.17 -18.39 26.37
C GLN A 105 11.34 -17.66 27.07
N ARG A 106 12.55 -18.19 27.00
CA ARG A 106 13.74 -17.34 27.14
C ARG A 106 13.85 -16.58 25.84
N TRP A 107 13.36 -15.34 25.83
CA TRP A 107 13.51 -14.42 24.72
C TRP A 107 15.00 -14.17 24.48
N ILE A 108 15.60 -14.88 23.53
CA ILE A 108 17.03 -14.78 23.22
C ILE A 108 17.27 -13.48 22.45
N GLU A 109 18.37 -12.82 22.75
CA GLU A 109 18.81 -11.65 22.00
C GLU A 109 19.08 -12.03 20.54
N ALA A 110 18.37 -11.36 19.65
CA ALA A 110 18.37 -11.70 18.24
C ALA A 110 19.65 -11.21 17.54
N LYS A 111 20.65 -12.09 17.35
CA LYS A 111 21.84 -11.78 16.53
C LYS A 111 21.43 -11.59 15.06
N SER A 112 21.93 -10.54 14.42
CA SER A 112 21.74 -10.31 12.99
C SER A 112 22.71 -11.18 12.19
N ASP A 113 22.20 -11.81 11.14
CA ASP A 113 23.05 -12.50 10.18
C ASP A 113 23.68 -11.47 9.23
N LYS A 114 24.98 -11.62 8.93
CA LYS A 114 25.73 -10.66 8.09
C LYS A 114 25.46 -10.79 6.59
N CYS A 115 24.62 -11.75 6.18
CA CYS A 115 24.48 -12.15 4.78
C CYS A 115 23.23 -11.59 4.09
N HIS A 116 22.31 -10.97 4.83
CA HIS A 116 21.08 -10.39 4.31
C HIS A 116 20.60 -9.26 5.22
N GLU A 117 19.77 -8.37 4.69
CA GLU A 117 19.27 -7.24 5.46
C GLU A 117 18.23 -7.73 6.49
N THR A 118 18.29 -7.15 7.68
CA THR A 118 17.37 -7.46 8.77
C THR A 118 16.89 -6.16 9.41
N ALA A 119 15.58 -5.95 9.40
CA ALA A 119 14.93 -4.91 10.19
C ALA A 119 14.61 -5.46 11.59
N ARG A 120 14.82 -4.64 12.62
CA ARG A 120 14.41 -4.92 14.00
C ARG A 120 13.38 -3.90 14.44
N LEU A 121 12.21 -4.38 14.84
CA LEU A 121 11.06 -3.57 15.19
C LEU A 121 10.76 -3.80 16.68
N ALA A 122 10.88 -2.78 17.51
CA ALA A 122 10.61 -2.89 18.93
C ALA A 122 9.10 -3.02 19.16
N LEU A 123 8.67 -4.08 19.86
CA LEU A 123 7.25 -4.30 20.15
C LEU A 123 6.85 -3.57 21.43
N ARG A 124 5.69 -2.91 21.44
CA ARG A 124 5.12 -2.31 22.65
C ARG A 124 4.81 -3.40 23.71
N ARG A 125 5.09 -3.11 24.99
CA ARG A 125 5.03 -4.04 26.14
C ARG A 125 3.59 -4.51 26.44
N ARG A 126 3.09 -5.49 25.68
CA ARG A 126 2.04 -6.43 26.14
C ARG A 126 2.16 -7.84 25.57
N HIS A 127 3.14 -8.10 24.70
CA HIS A 127 3.43 -9.43 24.13
C HIS A 127 4.37 -10.30 25.02
N ALA A 128 4.37 -10.11 26.34
CA ALA A 128 5.32 -10.75 27.27
C ALA A 128 4.68 -11.83 28.17
N GLY A 129 3.57 -12.43 27.74
CA GLY A 129 2.96 -13.60 28.39
C GLY A 129 3.21 -14.89 27.62
N GLU A 130 3.03 -16.05 28.28
CA GLU A 130 2.99 -17.35 27.60
C GLU A 130 1.99 -17.30 26.43
N GLY A 131 2.40 -17.76 25.24
CA GLY A 131 1.57 -17.73 24.03
C GLY A 131 1.61 -16.44 23.20
N ALA A 132 2.20 -15.35 23.70
CA ALA A 132 2.18 -14.04 23.02
C ALA A 132 2.84 -14.00 21.63
N GLY A 133 3.71 -14.96 21.29
CA GLY A 133 4.36 -15.00 19.99
C GLY A 133 3.45 -15.50 18.85
N HIS A 134 2.48 -16.38 19.17
CA HIS A 134 1.48 -16.81 18.20
C HIS A 134 0.57 -15.65 17.80
N ASP A 135 0.20 -14.81 18.77
CA ASP A 135 -0.69 -13.67 18.55
C ASP A 135 -0.08 -12.64 17.58
N VAL A 136 1.23 -12.36 17.70
CA VAL A 136 1.92 -11.39 16.83
C VAL A 136 1.93 -11.87 15.39
N TYR A 137 2.25 -13.15 15.15
CA TYR A 137 2.26 -13.70 13.78
C TYR A 137 0.87 -13.85 13.21
N ALA A 138 -0.11 -14.25 14.01
CA ALA A 138 -1.49 -14.31 13.57
C ALA A 138 -2.01 -12.91 13.18
N ALA A 139 -1.78 -11.89 14.01
CA ALA A 139 -2.14 -10.51 13.72
C ALA A 139 -1.46 -9.96 12.46
N LEU A 140 -0.16 -10.26 12.28
CA LEU A 140 0.62 -9.80 11.12
C LEU A 140 0.22 -10.52 9.82
N LEU A 141 0.04 -11.84 9.87
CA LEU A 141 -0.14 -12.66 8.66
C LEU A 141 -1.60 -12.82 8.26
N SER A 142 -2.56 -12.68 9.19
CA SER A 142 -3.99 -12.83 8.91
C SER A 142 -4.51 -11.95 7.75
N PRO A 143 -4.08 -10.68 7.61
CA PRO A 143 -4.54 -9.85 6.50
C PRO A 143 -4.08 -10.34 5.11
N PHE A 144 -3.07 -11.22 5.06
CA PHE A 144 -2.41 -11.68 3.84
C PHE A 144 -2.62 -13.17 3.58
N ALA A 145 -2.80 -13.98 4.63
CA ALA A 145 -2.92 -15.41 4.54
C ALA A 145 -4.24 -15.82 3.87
N ASP A 146 -4.18 -16.75 2.93
CA ASP A 146 -5.37 -17.41 2.41
C ASP A 146 -5.84 -18.49 3.39
N VAL A 147 -4.88 -19.22 3.97
CA VAL A 147 -5.14 -20.39 4.82
C VAL A 147 -4.12 -20.46 5.96
N PHE A 148 -4.62 -20.69 7.17
CA PHE A 148 -3.85 -21.22 8.30
C PHE A 148 -4.08 -22.73 8.41
N CYS A 149 -3.03 -23.51 8.25
CA CYS A 149 -3.07 -24.97 8.35
C CYS A 149 -2.41 -25.43 9.65
N LEU A 150 -3.21 -25.97 10.57
CA LEU A 150 -2.83 -26.31 11.94
C LEU A 150 -2.75 -27.83 12.08
N PHE A 151 -1.58 -28.37 12.43
CA PHE A 151 -1.39 -29.82 12.57
C PHE A 151 -1.66 -30.26 14.01
N ALA A 152 -2.83 -30.86 14.27
CA ALA A 152 -3.29 -31.25 15.61
C ALA A 152 -2.35 -32.23 16.31
N ASP A 153 -1.74 -33.16 15.56
CA ASP A 153 -0.79 -34.12 16.11
C ASP A 153 0.52 -33.47 16.56
N ASP A 154 0.87 -32.31 15.99
CA ASP A 154 2.04 -31.52 16.40
C ASP A 154 1.72 -30.52 17.53
N LEU A 155 0.45 -30.11 17.66
CA LEU A 155 0.04 -28.97 18.51
C LEU A 155 -0.66 -29.39 19.81
N GLY A 156 -0.67 -30.68 20.17
CA GLY A 156 -1.31 -31.16 21.40
C GLY A 156 -2.81 -31.45 21.25
N GLY A 157 -3.32 -31.58 20.02
CA GLY A 157 -4.70 -31.97 19.72
C GLY A 157 -5.68 -30.80 19.57
N PHE A 158 -6.96 -31.14 19.41
CA PHE A 158 -8.02 -30.18 19.12
C PHE A 158 -8.26 -29.17 20.25
N ALA A 159 -8.22 -29.59 21.51
CA ALA A 159 -8.44 -28.70 22.64
C ALA A 159 -7.37 -27.59 22.71
N GLN A 160 -6.10 -27.95 22.52
CA GLN A 160 -5.00 -26.98 22.53
C GLN A 160 -5.09 -26.01 21.35
N ILE A 161 -5.45 -26.50 20.16
CA ILE A 161 -5.69 -25.63 18.99
C ILE A 161 -6.88 -24.70 19.25
N ALA A 162 -7.98 -25.20 19.80
CA ALA A 162 -9.15 -24.39 20.11
C ALA A 162 -8.80 -23.26 21.10
N HIS A 163 -8.00 -23.57 22.14
CA HIS A 163 -7.51 -22.57 23.08
C HIS A 163 -6.61 -21.52 22.39
N HIS A 164 -5.69 -21.91 21.52
CA HIS A 164 -4.85 -20.97 20.77
C HIS A 164 -5.66 -20.10 19.81
N LEU A 165 -6.64 -20.67 19.12
CA LEU A 165 -7.55 -19.90 18.27
C LEU A 165 -8.39 -18.94 19.11
N ALA A 166 -8.91 -19.35 20.27
CA ALA A 166 -9.64 -18.48 21.18
C ALA A 166 -8.80 -17.25 21.59
N LEU A 167 -7.55 -17.45 22.00
CA LEU A 167 -6.63 -16.36 22.31
C LEU A 167 -6.41 -15.41 21.12
N TRP A 168 -6.30 -15.96 19.91
CA TRP A 168 -6.21 -15.15 18.69
C TRP A 168 -7.50 -14.34 18.47
N LEU A 169 -8.68 -14.94 18.63
CA LEU A 169 -9.97 -14.28 18.45
C LEU A 169 -10.19 -13.16 19.49
N ASP A 170 -9.85 -13.41 20.76
CA ASP A 170 -10.04 -12.48 21.87
C ASP A 170 -9.13 -11.26 21.81
N LYS A 171 -7.92 -11.43 21.27
CA LYS A 171 -6.94 -10.35 21.10
C LYS A 171 -7.05 -9.63 19.76
N SER A 172 -7.93 -10.09 18.87
CA SER A 172 -8.06 -9.51 17.53
C SER A 172 -9.22 -8.50 17.46
N HIS A 173 -8.96 -7.32 16.88
CA HIS A 173 -9.94 -6.23 16.69
C HIS A 173 -10.59 -6.25 15.32
N PRO A 174 -11.88 -5.84 15.18
CA PRO A 174 -12.69 -5.98 13.95
C PRO A 174 -11.87 -5.62 12.72
N PRO A 175 -11.88 -6.45 11.66
CA PRO A 175 -10.98 -6.22 10.55
C PRO A 175 -11.39 -4.87 9.92
N THR A 176 -10.40 -4.02 9.62
CA THR A 176 -10.54 -2.94 8.61
C THR A 176 -10.79 -3.52 7.22
N LEU A 177 -10.43 -4.78 7.05
CA LEU A 177 -10.78 -5.56 5.88
C LEU A 177 -12.31 -5.75 5.83
N PRO A 178 -12.94 -5.59 4.66
CA PRO A 178 -14.26 -6.16 4.46
C PRO A 178 -14.20 -7.65 4.85
N LYS A 179 -15.31 -8.23 5.35
CA LYS A 179 -15.41 -9.66 5.69
C LYS A 179 -14.95 -10.59 4.55
N THR A 180 -14.81 -10.07 3.34
CA THR A 180 -14.36 -10.76 2.14
C THR A 180 -12.84 -11.02 2.07
N ALA A 181 -12.00 -10.58 3.00
CA ALA A 181 -10.55 -10.85 2.93
C ALA A 181 -10.00 -11.77 4.05
N LEU A 182 -10.89 -12.45 4.79
CA LEU A 182 -10.55 -13.28 5.94
C LEU A 182 -9.93 -14.64 5.55
N PRO A 183 -8.91 -15.11 6.29
CA PRO A 183 -8.29 -16.41 6.05
C PRO A 183 -9.21 -17.57 6.43
N GLY A 184 -9.03 -18.72 5.79
CA GLY A 184 -9.61 -19.99 6.24
C GLY A 184 -8.69 -20.71 7.22
N VAL A 185 -9.24 -21.55 8.09
CA VAL A 185 -8.48 -22.48 8.95
C VAL A 185 -8.72 -23.91 8.51
N VAL A 186 -7.63 -24.67 8.40
CA VAL A 186 -7.66 -26.12 8.15
C VAL A 186 -6.92 -26.82 9.29
N VAL A 187 -7.64 -27.59 10.09
CA VAL A 187 -7.07 -28.41 11.17
C VAL A 187 -6.82 -29.82 10.65
N VAL A 188 -5.59 -30.31 10.76
CA VAL A 188 -5.15 -31.59 10.21
C VAL A 188 -4.91 -32.60 11.32
N THR A 189 -5.39 -33.84 11.17
CA THR A 189 -5.15 -34.91 12.16
C THR A 189 -4.99 -36.27 11.48
N GLY A 190 -4.04 -37.08 11.95
CA GLY A 190 -3.88 -38.49 11.58
C GLY A 190 -4.61 -39.46 12.50
N LYS A 191 -5.32 -38.97 13.53
CA LYS A 191 -6.01 -39.80 14.55
C LYS A 191 -7.45 -40.14 14.18
N LEU A 192 -7.97 -39.62 13.08
CA LEU A 192 -9.34 -39.85 12.61
C LEU A 192 -9.36 -40.68 11.33
N PRO A 193 -10.43 -41.47 11.09
CA PRO A 193 -10.62 -42.11 9.81
C PRO A 193 -10.85 -41.05 8.71
N PRO A 194 -10.26 -41.20 7.51
CA PRO A 194 -10.35 -40.21 6.42
C PRO A 194 -11.70 -40.26 5.68
N ARG A 195 -12.80 -40.10 6.42
CA ARG A 195 -14.18 -40.11 5.92
C ARG A 195 -14.86 -38.76 6.20
N ALA A 196 -15.75 -38.34 5.31
CA ALA A 196 -16.36 -37.01 5.37
C ALA A 196 -17.29 -36.84 6.59
N ASP A 197 -17.99 -37.90 6.99
CA ASP A 197 -18.83 -37.95 8.20
C ASP A 197 -17.98 -37.76 9.48
N ALA A 198 -16.85 -38.45 9.57
CA ALA A 198 -15.92 -38.32 10.69
C ALA A 198 -15.25 -36.94 10.76
N GLU A 199 -14.88 -36.35 9.61
CA GLU A 199 -14.37 -34.97 9.54
C GLU A 199 -15.42 -33.96 10.02
N GLU A 200 -16.68 -34.13 9.63
CA GLU A 200 -17.76 -33.20 10.01
C GLU A 200 -18.15 -33.34 11.49
N GLU A 201 -18.12 -34.55 12.05
CA GLU A 201 -18.29 -34.78 13.49
C GLU A 201 -17.14 -34.15 14.29
N ALA A 202 -15.89 -34.36 13.87
CA ALA A 202 -14.73 -33.75 14.49
C ALA A 202 -14.75 -32.22 14.40
N LYS A 203 -15.21 -31.66 13.28
CA LYS A 203 -15.43 -30.22 13.13
C LYS A 203 -16.47 -29.70 14.12
N ARG A 204 -17.60 -30.40 14.30
CA ARG A 204 -18.62 -30.04 15.30
C ARG A 204 -18.05 -30.05 16.72
N ALA A 205 -17.29 -31.09 17.08
CA ALA A 205 -16.62 -31.19 18.37
C ALA A 205 -15.57 -30.07 18.56
N PHE A 206 -14.78 -29.76 17.53
CA PHE A 206 -13.81 -28.66 17.54
C PHE A 206 -14.48 -27.30 17.75
N LEU A 207 -15.60 -27.04 17.06
CA LEU A 207 -16.36 -25.80 17.24
C LEU A 207 -16.98 -25.69 18.64
N ALA A 208 -17.39 -26.80 19.25
CA ALA A 208 -17.85 -26.81 20.64
C ALA A 208 -16.72 -26.41 21.60
N MET A 209 -15.54 -27.04 21.49
CA MET A 209 -14.36 -26.67 22.29
C MET A 209 -13.97 -25.20 22.12
N LEU A 210 -14.07 -24.67 20.90
CA LEU A 210 -13.75 -23.27 20.63
C LEU A 210 -14.75 -22.30 21.29
N ARG A 211 -16.04 -22.63 21.26
CA ARG A 211 -17.11 -21.84 21.91
C ARG A 211 -17.02 -21.87 23.44
N GLU A 212 -16.50 -22.95 24.01
CA GLU A 212 -16.20 -23.01 25.44
C GLU A 212 -15.01 -22.11 25.80
N ALA A 213 -14.05 -21.95 24.90
CA ALA A 213 -12.83 -21.18 25.12
C ALA A 213 -12.95 -19.67 24.84
N THR A 214 -13.92 -19.23 24.02
CA THR A 214 -14.15 -17.81 23.71
C THR A 214 -15.63 -17.48 23.47
N ALA A 215 -16.04 -16.29 23.87
CA ALA A 215 -17.36 -15.73 23.56
C ALA A 215 -17.43 -15.11 22.15
N ASN A 216 -16.30 -14.94 21.47
CA ASN A 216 -16.24 -14.33 20.15
C ASN A 216 -16.61 -15.34 19.06
N ASP A 217 -17.46 -14.93 18.12
CA ASP A 217 -17.78 -15.75 16.96
C ASP A 217 -16.55 -15.88 16.04
N PRO A 218 -16.01 -17.10 15.81
CA PRO A 218 -14.84 -17.31 14.96
C PRO A 218 -15.01 -16.77 13.53
N TYR A 219 -16.24 -16.73 13.02
CA TYR A 219 -16.52 -16.27 11.65
C TYR A 219 -16.47 -14.75 11.50
N GLN A 220 -16.24 -14.00 12.57
CA GLN A 220 -15.86 -12.59 12.50
C GLN A 220 -14.40 -12.39 12.03
N ARG A 221 -13.57 -13.44 12.13
CA ARG A 221 -12.12 -13.42 11.86
C ARG A 221 -11.69 -14.40 10.80
N LEU A 222 -12.46 -15.46 10.62
CA LEU A 222 -12.14 -16.57 9.74
C LEU A 222 -13.24 -16.71 8.71
N SER A 223 -12.88 -16.95 7.46
CA SER A 223 -13.87 -17.22 6.42
C SER A 223 -14.45 -18.63 6.53
N ALA A 224 -13.70 -19.57 7.11
CA ALA A 224 -14.15 -20.94 7.35
C ALA A 224 -13.21 -21.70 8.30
N ILE A 225 -13.73 -22.78 8.88
CA ILE A 225 -12.95 -23.79 9.62
C ILE A 225 -13.27 -25.17 9.04
N ASP A 226 -12.22 -25.91 8.68
CA ASP A 226 -12.30 -27.30 8.23
C ASP A 226 -11.43 -28.20 9.08
N VAL A 227 -11.85 -29.46 9.21
CA VAL A 227 -11.01 -30.56 9.72
C VAL A 227 -10.71 -31.50 8.55
N VAL A 228 -9.45 -31.92 8.44
CA VAL A 228 -8.98 -32.88 7.43
C VAL A 228 -8.29 -34.04 8.12
N ALA A 229 -8.82 -35.24 7.88
CA ALA A 229 -8.26 -36.47 8.40
C ALA A 229 -7.26 -37.06 7.38
N LEU A 230 -6.04 -37.34 7.83
CA LEU A 230 -5.00 -37.97 7.01
C LEU A 230 -5.15 -39.49 7.05
N SER A 231 -4.95 -40.14 5.91
CA SER A 231 -4.84 -41.60 5.86
C SER A 231 -3.68 -42.11 6.73
N PRO A 232 -3.73 -43.35 7.23
CA PRO A 232 -2.65 -43.94 8.02
C PRO A 232 -1.30 -43.93 7.28
N ALA A 233 -0.23 -43.58 8.00
CA ALA A 233 1.10 -43.33 7.41
C ALA A 233 1.71 -44.50 6.62
N ARG A 234 1.32 -45.75 6.95
CA ARG A 234 1.85 -46.96 6.30
C ARG A 234 1.03 -47.46 5.12
N ALA A 235 -0.10 -46.84 4.83
CA ALA A 235 -1.03 -47.34 3.82
C ALA A 235 -0.74 -46.81 2.39
N MET A 236 -0.07 -45.67 2.26
CA MET A 236 0.14 -44.97 0.97
C MET A 236 1.44 -44.16 0.94
N SER A 237 1.84 -43.67 -0.24
CA SER A 237 2.93 -42.69 -0.36
C SER A 237 2.60 -41.38 0.38
N ALA A 238 3.63 -40.60 0.73
CA ALA A 238 3.43 -39.33 1.43
C ALA A 238 2.59 -38.35 0.57
N GLU A 239 2.81 -38.31 -0.74
CA GLU A 239 2.05 -37.46 -1.67
C GLU A 239 0.59 -37.89 -1.73
N ALA A 240 0.32 -39.19 -1.83
CA ALA A 240 -1.04 -39.72 -1.85
C ALA A 240 -1.78 -39.48 -0.52
N ARG A 241 -1.08 -39.66 0.61
CA ARG A 241 -1.61 -39.41 1.96
C ARG A 241 -2.07 -37.96 2.15
N HIS A 242 -1.34 -37.00 1.58
CA HIS A 242 -1.63 -35.57 1.76
C HIS A 242 -2.43 -34.94 0.62
N ARG A 243 -2.76 -35.68 -0.45
CA ARG A 243 -3.50 -35.14 -1.61
C ARG A 243 -4.80 -34.44 -1.22
N ARG A 244 -5.61 -35.05 -0.35
CA ARG A 244 -6.85 -34.47 0.17
C ARG A 244 -6.62 -33.16 0.92
N LEU A 245 -5.53 -33.08 1.70
CA LEU A 245 -5.13 -31.85 2.37
C LEU A 245 -4.79 -30.75 1.36
N LYS A 246 -4.02 -31.07 0.30
CA LYS A 246 -3.69 -30.11 -0.75
C LYS A 246 -4.95 -29.59 -1.44
N GLU A 247 -5.86 -30.47 -1.82
CA GLU A 247 -7.14 -30.08 -2.44
C GLU A 247 -7.96 -29.17 -1.53
N ARG A 248 -7.99 -29.43 -0.21
CA ARG A 248 -8.71 -28.59 0.74
C ARG A 248 -8.08 -27.21 0.91
N ILE A 249 -6.75 -27.15 1.08
CA ILE A 249 -6.01 -25.88 1.18
C ILE A 249 -6.22 -25.05 -0.10
N MET A 250 -6.08 -25.67 -1.28
CA MET A 250 -6.27 -24.98 -2.55
C MET A 250 -7.69 -24.45 -2.70
N ARG A 251 -8.72 -25.26 -2.39
CA ARG A 251 -10.13 -24.82 -2.43
C ARG A 251 -10.39 -23.61 -1.52
N ARG A 252 -9.84 -23.63 -0.30
CA ARG A 252 -9.96 -22.50 0.64
C ARG A 252 -9.24 -21.26 0.15
N SER A 253 -8.06 -21.44 -0.42
CA SER A 253 -7.34 -20.34 -1.04
C SER A 253 -8.06 -19.77 -2.25
N ASP A 254 -8.70 -20.58 -3.09
CA ASP A 254 -9.53 -20.08 -4.21
C ASP A 254 -10.70 -19.25 -3.70
N GLN A 255 -11.33 -19.66 -2.59
CA GLN A 255 -12.38 -18.88 -1.95
C GLN A 255 -11.85 -17.54 -1.42
N ALA A 256 -10.76 -17.56 -0.65
CA ALA A 256 -10.14 -16.36 -0.11
C ALA A 256 -9.72 -15.37 -1.23
N ARG A 257 -9.13 -15.88 -2.30
CA ARG A 257 -8.75 -15.09 -3.48
C ARG A 257 -9.95 -14.46 -4.17
N ARG A 258 -11.01 -15.23 -4.46
CA ARG A 258 -12.25 -14.70 -5.06
C ARG A 258 -12.85 -13.58 -4.22
N SER A 259 -12.88 -13.76 -2.91
CA SER A 259 -13.41 -12.76 -2.00
C SER A 259 -12.52 -11.51 -1.93
N ARG A 260 -11.19 -11.66 -1.95
CA ARG A 260 -10.22 -10.55 -2.09
C ARG A 260 -10.33 -9.83 -3.42
N GLU A 261 -10.52 -10.56 -4.52
CA GLU A 261 -10.71 -9.98 -5.85
C GLU A 261 -11.99 -9.13 -5.90
N GLY A 262 -13.11 -9.67 -5.40
CA GLY A 262 -14.36 -8.91 -5.28
C GLY A 262 -14.25 -7.68 -4.39
N GLY A 263 -13.40 -7.72 -3.36
CA GLY A 263 -13.09 -6.58 -2.49
C GLY A 263 -11.96 -5.67 -2.99
N ARG A 264 -11.40 -5.91 -4.18
CA ARG A 264 -10.23 -5.21 -4.72
C ARG A 264 -9.05 -5.17 -3.74
N MET A 265 -8.78 -6.30 -3.09
CA MET A 265 -7.71 -6.54 -2.11
C MET A 265 -6.83 -7.73 -2.49
N LEU A 266 -6.92 -8.22 -3.73
CA LEU A 266 -5.99 -9.21 -4.26
C LEU A 266 -4.78 -8.49 -4.86
N PHE A 267 -3.73 -8.38 -4.07
CA PHE A 267 -2.53 -7.58 -4.39
C PHE A 267 -1.61 -8.27 -5.41
N SER A 268 -0.88 -7.45 -6.19
CA SER A 268 0.32 -7.91 -6.92
C SER A 268 1.40 -8.36 -5.94
N ALA A 269 2.43 -9.07 -6.39
CA ALA A 269 3.54 -9.48 -5.54
C ALA A 269 4.31 -8.27 -5.00
N THR A 270 4.46 -7.22 -5.81
CA THR A 270 5.05 -5.94 -5.41
C THR A 270 4.26 -5.28 -4.29
N HIS A 271 2.94 -5.11 -4.46
CA HIS A 271 2.08 -4.52 -3.45
C HIS A 271 1.99 -5.41 -2.20
N PHE A 272 1.94 -6.74 -2.36
CA PHE A 272 1.91 -7.70 -1.26
C PHE A 272 3.14 -7.54 -0.35
N ALA A 273 4.34 -7.47 -0.91
CA ALA A 273 5.57 -7.24 -0.14
C ALA A 273 5.60 -5.87 0.54
N ALA A 274 5.19 -4.82 -0.18
CA ALA A 274 5.12 -3.47 0.38
C ALA A 274 4.15 -3.40 1.57
N PHE A 275 2.92 -3.91 1.42
CA PHE A 275 1.91 -3.89 2.48
C PHE A 275 2.31 -4.76 3.68
N LEU A 276 2.91 -5.92 3.47
CA LEU A 276 3.37 -6.75 4.59
C LEU A 276 4.49 -6.05 5.37
N ARG A 277 5.35 -5.32 4.67
CA ARG A 277 6.37 -4.48 5.30
C ARG A 277 5.76 -3.37 6.14
N CYS A 278 4.74 -2.68 5.62
CA CYS A 278 3.97 -1.68 6.38
C CYS A 278 3.25 -2.32 7.57
N ALA A 279 2.63 -3.49 7.40
CA ALA A 279 1.94 -4.21 8.46
C ALA A 279 2.88 -4.64 9.59
N SER A 280 4.12 -5.01 9.27
CA SER A 280 5.13 -5.34 10.29
C SER A 280 5.46 -4.12 11.16
N ALA A 281 5.61 -2.94 10.55
CA ALA A 281 5.86 -1.69 11.27
C ALA A 281 4.63 -1.30 12.11
N HIS A 282 3.43 -1.46 11.54
CA HIS A 282 2.17 -1.23 12.25
C HIS A 282 2.03 -2.11 13.50
N VAL A 283 2.31 -3.41 13.40
CA VAL A 283 2.27 -4.34 14.56
C VAL A 283 3.26 -3.93 15.66
N ALA A 284 4.36 -3.28 15.32
CA ALA A 284 5.34 -2.81 16.29
C ALA A 284 4.93 -1.50 16.97
N ASP A 285 4.44 -0.54 16.19
CA ASP A 285 4.23 0.84 16.63
C ASP A 285 2.79 1.15 17.03
N ALA A 286 1.79 0.54 16.39
CA ALA A 286 0.40 0.88 16.60
C ALA A 286 -0.10 0.42 17.98
N PRO A 287 -1.08 1.11 18.57
CA PRO A 287 -1.82 0.57 19.70
C PRO A 287 -2.42 -0.80 19.32
N PRO A 288 -2.46 -1.78 20.23
CA PRO A 288 -3.01 -3.11 19.95
C PRO A 288 -4.42 -3.06 19.34
N ASP A 289 -5.21 -2.08 19.76
CA ASP A 289 -6.61 -1.87 19.35
C ASP A 289 -6.78 -1.27 17.96
N THR A 290 -5.68 -0.94 17.26
CA THR A 290 -5.74 -0.27 15.96
C THR A 290 -5.53 -1.29 14.82
N PRO A 291 -6.55 -1.56 13.98
CA PRO A 291 -6.40 -2.46 12.83
C PRO A 291 -5.50 -1.86 11.74
N PHE A 292 -4.87 -2.71 10.93
CA PHE A 292 -4.03 -2.28 9.81
C PHE A 292 -4.88 -1.78 8.64
N ASP A 293 -4.71 -0.51 8.27
CA ASP A 293 -5.46 0.10 7.16
C ASP A 293 -4.61 0.13 5.88
N PHE A 294 -4.96 -0.72 4.91
CA PHE A 294 -4.28 -0.82 3.62
C PHE A 294 -4.37 0.47 2.80
N VAL A 295 -5.50 1.18 2.86
CA VAL A 295 -5.70 2.42 2.10
C VAL A 295 -4.75 3.47 2.66
N ARG A 296 -4.72 3.66 3.99
CA ARG A 296 -3.79 4.61 4.63
C ARG A 296 -2.33 4.21 4.43
N ALA A 297 -2.02 2.92 4.54
CA ALA A 297 -0.67 2.42 4.30
C ALA A 297 -0.20 2.69 2.86
N SER A 298 -1.09 2.64 1.87
CA SER A 298 -0.74 2.95 0.47
C SER A 298 -0.42 4.43 0.23
N ARG A 299 -0.76 5.30 1.19
CA ARG A 299 -0.54 6.75 1.12
C ARG A 299 0.57 7.24 2.05
N ALA A 300 1.34 6.35 2.66
CA ALA A 300 2.41 6.73 3.59
C ALA A 300 3.44 7.69 2.95
N ASP A 301 3.88 7.39 1.72
CA ASP A 301 4.88 8.20 1.00
C ASP A 301 4.27 9.33 0.14
N ASN A 302 2.94 9.37 0.03
CA ASN A 302 2.20 10.39 -0.72
C ASN A 302 0.90 10.73 0.03
N PRO A 303 0.95 11.36 1.22
CA PRO A 303 -0.24 11.61 2.02
C PRO A 303 -1.21 12.57 1.32
N VAL A 304 -2.47 12.57 1.77
CA VAL A 304 -3.40 13.67 1.43
C VAL A 304 -2.79 14.97 1.96
N ALA A 305 -2.85 16.03 1.16
CA ALA A 305 -2.25 17.31 1.52
C ALA A 305 -2.84 17.84 2.83
N ALA A 306 -2.01 18.36 3.73
CA ALA A 306 -2.45 18.84 5.04
C ALA A 306 -3.43 20.03 4.94
N ASP A 307 -3.34 20.79 3.85
CA ASP A 307 -4.19 21.92 3.49
C ASP A 307 -5.34 21.53 2.54
N ALA A 308 -5.63 20.23 2.35
CA ALA A 308 -6.71 19.77 1.48
C ALA A 308 -8.08 20.37 1.84
N ALA A 309 -8.37 20.55 3.13
CA ALA A 309 -9.60 21.18 3.58
C ALA A 309 -9.68 22.66 3.13
N ALA A 310 -8.56 23.39 3.19
CA ALA A 310 -8.51 24.78 2.75
C ALA A 310 -8.67 24.91 1.23
N HIS A 311 -8.08 23.99 0.46
CA HIS A 311 -8.28 23.92 -0.99
C HIS A 311 -9.75 23.63 -1.35
N LEU A 312 -10.38 22.70 -0.63
CA LEU A 312 -11.80 22.39 -0.77
C LEU A 312 -12.68 23.60 -0.46
N SER A 313 -12.47 24.27 0.67
CA SER A 313 -13.23 25.47 1.04
C SER A 313 -13.02 26.62 0.05
N THR A 314 -11.79 26.80 -0.47
CA THR A 314 -11.49 27.82 -1.50
C THR A 314 -12.30 27.56 -2.76
N PHE A 315 -12.40 26.31 -3.21
CA PHE A 315 -13.18 25.96 -4.39
C PHE A 315 -14.68 26.14 -4.16
N LEU A 316 -15.20 25.65 -3.02
CA LEU A 316 -16.62 25.74 -2.68
C LEU A 316 -17.08 27.20 -2.51
N ALA A 317 -16.19 28.13 -2.17
CA ALA A 317 -16.52 29.56 -2.08
C ALA A 317 -16.95 30.17 -3.43
N HIS A 318 -16.65 29.52 -4.56
CA HIS A 318 -17.12 29.94 -5.89
C HIS A 318 -18.49 29.36 -6.26
N VAL A 319 -19.06 28.48 -5.43
CA VAL A 319 -20.36 27.84 -5.69
C VAL A 319 -21.47 28.69 -5.09
N ALA A 320 -22.28 29.30 -5.94
CA ALA A 320 -23.30 30.26 -5.55
C ALA A 320 -24.73 29.73 -5.69
N SER A 321 -24.96 28.70 -6.50
CA SER A 321 -26.27 28.10 -6.75
C SER A 321 -26.28 26.57 -6.69
N SER A 322 -27.48 26.00 -6.54
CA SER A 322 -27.70 24.54 -6.52
C SER A 322 -27.29 23.90 -7.85
N GLU A 323 -27.55 24.58 -8.97
CA GLU A 323 -27.15 24.11 -10.29
C GLU A 323 -25.63 23.99 -10.42
N GLN A 324 -24.88 25.01 -9.96
CA GLN A 324 -23.42 24.96 -9.94
C GLN A 324 -22.91 23.84 -9.03
N LEU A 325 -23.55 23.60 -7.88
CA LEU A 325 -23.14 22.52 -7.00
C LEU A 325 -23.28 21.15 -7.69
N VAL A 326 -24.43 20.90 -8.29
CA VAL A 326 -24.77 19.59 -8.91
C VAL A 326 -24.01 19.37 -10.21
N LYS A 327 -24.00 20.36 -11.12
CA LYS A 327 -23.47 20.17 -12.48
C LYS A 327 -21.98 20.47 -12.60
N PHE A 328 -21.41 21.25 -11.69
CA PHE A 328 -20.02 21.69 -11.75
C PHE A 328 -19.20 21.20 -10.56
N ALA A 329 -19.54 21.61 -9.34
CA ALA A 329 -18.66 21.40 -8.18
C ALA A 329 -18.54 19.94 -7.75
N ALA A 330 -19.66 19.23 -7.54
CA ALA A 330 -19.65 17.83 -7.12
C ALA A 330 -18.91 16.90 -8.12
N PRO A 331 -19.19 16.93 -9.43
CA PRO A 331 -18.45 16.10 -10.38
C PRO A 331 -16.99 16.53 -10.53
N MET A 332 -16.68 17.82 -10.40
CA MET A 332 -15.30 18.31 -10.41
C MET A 332 -14.50 17.76 -9.22
N LEU A 333 -15.03 17.89 -8.00
CA LEU A 333 -14.46 17.31 -6.78
C LEU A 333 -14.21 15.82 -6.95
N ALA A 334 -15.22 15.05 -7.36
CA ALA A 334 -15.09 13.62 -7.57
C ALA A 334 -13.96 13.25 -8.54
N SER A 335 -13.84 13.98 -9.66
CA SER A 335 -12.78 13.71 -10.64
C SER A 335 -11.37 14.04 -10.11
N SER A 336 -11.22 15.09 -9.29
CA SER A 336 -9.94 15.42 -8.65
C SER A 336 -9.55 14.43 -7.57
N LEU A 337 -10.51 13.93 -6.79
CA LEU A 337 -10.28 12.87 -5.81
C LEU A 337 -9.84 11.57 -6.50
N LEU A 338 -10.44 11.24 -7.65
CA LEU A 338 -10.00 10.11 -8.48
C LEU A 338 -8.55 10.30 -8.94
N LEU A 339 -8.22 11.47 -9.50
CA LEU A 339 -6.86 11.81 -9.94
C LEU A 339 -5.84 11.70 -8.80
N ASP A 340 -6.23 12.05 -7.57
CA ASP A 340 -5.37 11.88 -6.40
C ASP A 340 -5.19 10.43 -5.99
N SER A 341 -6.29 9.69 -5.97
CA SER A 341 -6.34 8.36 -5.36
C SER A 341 -5.67 7.29 -6.21
N TYR A 342 -5.67 7.47 -7.53
CA TYR A 342 -5.23 6.45 -8.48
C TYR A 342 -4.14 6.97 -9.43
N PRO A 343 -2.96 7.37 -8.91
CA PRO A 343 -1.81 7.65 -9.76
C PRO A 343 -1.31 6.35 -10.44
N PRO A 344 -0.43 6.44 -11.44
CA PRO A 344 0.20 5.27 -12.05
C PRO A 344 0.77 4.30 -11.00
N ASP A 345 0.66 3.00 -11.29
CA ASP A 345 1.13 1.88 -10.44
C ASP A 345 0.49 1.75 -9.05
N ALA A 346 -0.47 2.63 -8.70
CA ALA A 346 -1.23 2.50 -7.47
C ALA A 346 -2.14 1.27 -7.51
N HIS A 347 -2.25 0.59 -6.36
CA HIS A 347 -3.24 -0.46 -6.21
C HIS A 347 -4.66 0.12 -6.29
N MET A 348 -5.49 -0.45 -7.18
CA MET A 348 -6.83 0.05 -7.46
C MET A 348 -7.84 -0.42 -6.39
N PHE A 349 -7.73 0.15 -5.18
CA PHE A 349 -8.70 -0.03 -4.10
C PHE A 349 -10.12 0.42 -4.49
N ASP A 350 -11.13 -0.15 -3.85
CA ASP A 350 -12.51 0.35 -3.97
C ASP A 350 -12.61 1.83 -3.58
N CYS A 351 -13.19 2.65 -4.45
CA CYS A 351 -13.23 4.11 -4.27
C CYS A 351 -14.01 4.55 -3.03
N ARG A 352 -14.95 3.75 -2.53
CA ARG A 352 -15.73 4.07 -1.32
C ARG A 352 -14.86 3.91 -0.08
N LEU A 353 -14.06 2.84 -0.03
CA LEU A 353 -13.06 2.64 1.02
C LEU A 353 -12.02 3.76 1.01
N VAL A 354 -11.56 4.16 -0.18
CA VAL A 354 -10.63 5.28 -0.34
C VAL A 354 -11.23 6.60 0.15
N PHE A 355 -12.46 6.90 -0.25
CA PHE A 355 -13.15 8.12 0.18
C PHE A 355 -13.32 8.18 1.70
N ALA A 356 -13.86 7.12 2.30
CA ALA A 356 -14.09 7.04 3.74
C ALA A 356 -12.78 7.18 4.54
N ALA A 357 -11.71 6.49 4.12
CA ALA A 357 -10.46 6.48 4.87
C ALA A 357 -9.66 7.79 4.76
N LEU A 358 -9.69 8.45 3.58
CA LEU A 358 -8.79 9.55 3.24
C LEU A 358 -9.47 10.93 3.15
N TYR A 359 -10.67 11.02 2.57
CA TYR A 359 -11.27 12.30 2.19
C TYR A 359 -12.49 12.68 3.02
N GLU A 360 -13.24 11.72 3.57
CA GLU A 360 -14.36 12.03 4.45
C GLU A 360 -13.95 12.98 5.61
N PRO A 361 -12.79 12.79 6.29
CA PRO A 361 -12.32 13.76 7.29
C PRO A 361 -12.07 15.16 6.72
N VAL A 362 -11.57 15.26 5.48
CA VAL A 362 -11.31 16.53 4.80
C VAL A 362 -12.61 17.30 4.55
N PHE A 363 -13.65 16.63 4.08
CA PHE A 363 -14.99 17.24 3.91
C PHE A 363 -15.58 17.67 5.25
N ARG A 364 -15.37 16.89 6.32
CA ARG A 364 -15.82 17.27 7.67
C ARG A 364 -15.14 18.54 8.16
N GLN A 365 -13.83 18.68 7.91
CA GLN A 365 -13.03 19.84 8.30
C GLN A 365 -13.37 21.09 7.45
N ALA A 366 -13.56 20.93 6.14
CA ALA A 366 -13.81 22.07 5.24
C ALA A 366 -15.19 22.74 5.46
N SER A 367 -16.14 22.02 6.06
CA SER A 367 -17.51 22.50 6.34
C SER A 367 -17.88 22.19 7.79
N GLU A 368 -17.32 22.97 8.72
CA GLU A 368 -17.62 22.90 10.16
C GLU A 368 -19.10 23.22 10.44
N ALA A 369 -19.68 24.17 9.71
CA ALA A 369 -21.08 24.61 9.85
C ALA A 369 -22.12 23.54 9.46
N ARG A 370 -21.70 22.33 9.04
CA ARG A 370 -22.53 21.20 8.53
C ARG A 370 -23.37 21.51 7.29
N VAL A 371 -23.29 22.75 6.82
CA VAL A 371 -24.20 23.36 5.87
C VAL A 371 -23.39 24.25 4.93
N LEU A 372 -23.78 24.26 3.65
CA LEU A 372 -23.31 25.18 2.64
C LEU A 372 -24.45 26.14 2.29
N ALA A 373 -24.22 27.44 2.51
CA ALA A 373 -25.17 28.48 2.15
C ALA A 373 -24.90 28.95 0.72
N LEU A 374 -25.91 28.83 -0.15
CA LEU A 374 -25.85 29.25 -1.55
C LEU A 374 -26.35 30.69 -1.67
N ARG A 375 -25.43 31.59 -2.04
CA ARG A 375 -25.66 33.04 -2.01
C ARG A 375 -26.73 33.51 -3.00
N GLU A 376 -26.89 32.83 -4.14
CA GLU A 376 -27.82 33.26 -5.19
C GLU A 376 -29.23 32.73 -4.99
N THR A 377 -29.40 31.54 -4.42
CA THR A 377 -30.72 30.88 -4.32
C THR A 377 -31.31 30.91 -2.91
N ASN A 378 -30.58 31.42 -1.90
CA ASN A 378 -30.90 31.29 -0.46
C ASN A 378 -31.11 29.82 -0.02
N ASP A 379 -30.70 28.85 -0.84
CA ASP A 379 -30.79 27.43 -0.52
C ASP A 379 -29.68 27.04 0.45
N VAL A 380 -30.01 26.05 1.27
CA VAL A 380 -29.16 25.52 2.31
C VAL A 380 -28.95 24.05 2.02
N ILE A 381 -27.71 23.67 1.70
CA ILE A 381 -27.38 22.28 1.37
C ILE A 381 -26.60 21.65 2.52
N LEU A 382 -27.08 20.50 2.98
CA LEU A 382 -26.39 19.71 3.99
C LEU A 382 -25.08 19.17 3.42
N ARG A 383 -24.03 19.17 4.25
CA ARG A 383 -22.73 18.57 3.91
C ARG A 383 -22.88 17.11 3.47
N SER A 384 -23.79 16.35 4.09
CA SER A 384 -24.08 14.97 3.69
C SER A 384 -24.58 14.89 2.25
N GLY A 385 -25.46 15.80 1.82
CA GLY A 385 -25.94 15.86 0.44
C GLY A 385 -24.81 16.11 -0.56
N LEU A 386 -23.86 17.01 -0.24
CA LEU A 386 -22.66 17.20 -1.06
C LEU A 386 -21.81 15.92 -1.11
N VAL A 387 -21.54 15.30 0.04
CA VAL A 387 -20.74 14.08 0.11
C VAL A 387 -21.39 12.96 -0.72
N ASP A 388 -22.70 12.75 -0.60
CA ASP A 388 -23.43 11.75 -1.37
C ASP A 388 -23.31 11.98 -2.89
N MET A 389 -23.39 13.24 -3.33
CA MET A 389 -23.19 13.60 -4.75
C MET A 389 -21.76 13.34 -5.22
N VAL A 390 -20.75 13.71 -4.41
CA VAL A 390 -19.34 13.46 -4.73
C VAL A 390 -19.06 11.97 -4.79
N GLU A 391 -19.54 11.18 -3.84
CA GLU A 391 -19.39 9.71 -3.85
C GLU A 391 -20.09 9.07 -5.06
N ALA A 392 -21.28 9.55 -5.44
CA ALA A 392 -21.98 9.07 -6.63
C ALA A 392 -21.18 9.32 -7.91
N HIS A 393 -20.64 10.53 -8.09
CA HIS A 393 -19.78 10.84 -9.22
C HIS A 393 -18.44 10.08 -9.18
N LEU A 394 -17.85 9.93 -7.99
CA LEU A 394 -16.59 9.20 -7.81
C LEU A 394 -16.74 7.74 -8.24
N ARG A 395 -17.82 7.07 -7.85
CA ARG A 395 -18.14 5.70 -8.31
C ARG A 395 -18.22 5.62 -9.83
N ARG A 396 -18.94 6.55 -10.46
CA ARG A 396 -19.08 6.58 -11.92
C ARG A 396 -17.73 6.77 -12.63
N TYR A 397 -16.86 7.64 -12.13
CA TYR A 397 -15.53 7.83 -12.71
C TYR A 397 -14.60 6.65 -12.42
N PHE A 398 -14.74 6.02 -11.27
CA PHE A 398 -14.01 4.82 -10.93
C PHE A 398 -14.39 3.63 -11.83
N GLU A 399 -15.67 3.50 -12.22
CA GLU A 399 -16.10 2.52 -13.22
C GLU A 399 -15.47 2.78 -14.59
N GLN A 400 -15.35 4.04 -15.01
CA GLN A 400 -14.65 4.41 -16.24
C GLN A 400 -13.16 4.03 -16.17
N LEU A 401 -12.49 4.36 -15.07
CA LEU A 401 -11.09 3.98 -14.83
C LEU A 401 -10.92 2.45 -14.87
N ALA A 402 -11.82 1.71 -14.23
CA ALA A 402 -11.80 0.25 -14.23
C ALA A 402 -12.08 -0.35 -15.61
N GLY A 403 -12.77 0.37 -16.50
CA GLY A 403 -13.02 -0.01 -17.89
C GLY A 403 -11.83 0.24 -18.83
N GLY A 404 -10.79 0.93 -18.38
CA GLY A 404 -9.56 1.21 -19.13
C GLY A 404 -9.16 2.69 -19.11
N GLY A 405 -7.87 2.95 -19.33
CA GLY A 405 -7.27 4.31 -19.29
C GLY A 405 -6.68 4.67 -17.92
N THR A 406 -6.28 5.93 -17.75
CA THR A 406 -5.72 6.44 -16.50
C THR A 406 -6.68 7.39 -15.79
N ALA A 407 -6.46 7.62 -14.49
CA ALA A 407 -7.22 8.62 -13.75
C ALA A 407 -7.02 10.03 -14.33
N ALA A 408 -5.85 10.29 -14.93
CA ALA A 408 -5.57 11.51 -15.67
C ALA A 408 -6.44 11.66 -16.92
N ASP A 409 -6.64 10.59 -17.69
CA ASP A 409 -7.50 10.63 -18.89
C ASP A 409 -8.97 10.91 -18.54
N VAL A 410 -9.48 10.22 -17.52
CA VAL A 410 -10.84 10.43 -17.01
C VAL A 410 -11.01 11.87 -16.53
N HIS A 411 -10.05 12.39 -15.77
CA HIS A 411 -10.08 13.75 -15.27
C HIS A 411 -9.96 14.79 -16.41
N ARG A 412 -9.07 14.59 -17.38
CA ARG A 412 -8.87 15.46 -18.56
C ARG A 412 -10.16 15.57 -19.37
N SER A 413 -10.81 14.44 -19.65
CA SER A 413 -12.10 14.40 -20.34
C SER A 413 -13.18 15.19 -19.58
N HIS A 414 -13.19 15.08 -18.25
CA HIS A 414 -14.13 15.84 -17.43
C HIS A 414 -13.85 17.34 -17.42
N LEU A 415 -12.59 17.75 -17.31
CA LEU A 415 -12.21 19.17 -17.41
C LEU A 415 -12.66 19.80 -18.74
N ALA A 416 -12.48 19.10 -19.85
CA ALA A 416 -12.92 19.56 -21.16
C ALA A 416 -14.44 19.82 -21.23
N ARG A 417 -15.24 18.98 -20.56
CA ARG A 417 -16.71 19.15 -20.46
C ARG A 417 -17.12 20.34 -19.59
N LEU A 418 -16.25 20.77 -18.68
CA LEU A 418 -16.50 21.88 -17.77
C LEU A 418 -16.00 23.23 -18.29
N GLN A 419 -15.44 23.33 -19.51
CA GLN A 419 -14.84 24.55 -20.05
C GLN A 419 -15.70 25.82 -19.87
N GLY A 420 -17.01 25.72 -20.13
CA GLY A 420 -17.94 26.85 -19.98
C GLY A 420 -18.17 27.32 -18.54
N TRP A 421 -17.87 26.49 -17.53
CA TRP A 421 -18.08 26.79 -16.11
C TRP A 421 -16.91 27.51 -15.46
N TRP A 422 -15.75 27.59 -16.12
CA TRP A 422 -14.53 28.16 -15.54
C TRP A 422 -14.40 29.68 -15.71
N HIS A 423 -15.35 30.32 -16.39
CA HIS A 423 -15.37 31.77 -16.53
C HIS A 423 -15.59 32.44 -15.17
N GLY A 424 -14.71 33.37 -14.78
CA GLY A 424 -14.78 34.03 -13.47
C GLY A 424 -14.35 33.19 -12.26
N VAL A 425 -14.02 31.91 -12.44
CA VAL A 425 -13.52 31.03 -11.37
C VAL A 425 -11.99 30.99 -11.43
N GLN A 426 -11.34 31.71 -10.51
CA GLN A 426 -9.87 31.84 -10.46
C GLN A 426 -9.39 31.73 -9.02
N SER A 427 -8.19 31.16 -8.83
CA SER A 427 -7.55 31.06 -7.52
C SER A 427 -6.04 31.13 -7.65
N SER A 428 -5.41 31.92 -6.77
CA SER A 428 -3.95 32.02 -6.62
C SER A 428 -3.40 31.14 -5.49
N SER A 429 -4.29 30.57 -4.66
CA SER A 429 -3.94 29.69 -3.54
C SER A 429 -4.21 28.21 -3.85
N THR A 430 -5.15 27.91 -4.75
CA THR A 430 -5.57 26.55 -5.09
C THR A 430 -5.48 26.32 -6.60
N CYS A 431 -4.75 25.29 -7.01
CA CYS A 431 -4.73 24.83 -8.39
C CYS A 431 -6.08 24.21 -8.72
N LEU A 432 -6.93 24.95 -9.41
CA LEU A 432 -8.31 24.55 -9.74
C LEU A 432 -8.40 23.31 -10.63
N CYS A 433 -7.30 22.90 -11.26
CA CYS A 433 -7.20 21.64 -11.98
C CYS A 433 -7.20 20.42 -11.04
N CYS A 434 -6.41 20.41 -9.96
CA CYS A 434 -6.31 19.23 -9.09
C CYS A 434 -6.96 19.40 -7.70
N LEU A 435 -7.34 20.63 -7.35
CA LEU A 435 -7.93 21.00 -6.05
C LEU A 435 -7.09 20.57 -4.83
N ARG A 436 -5.76 20.46 -4.99
CA ARG A 436 -4.90 19.86 -3.95
C ARG A 436 -3.55 20.53 -3.73
N ARG A 437 -3.15 21.45 -4.59
CA ARG A 437 -1.82 22.08 -4.52
C ARG A 437 -1.92 23.55 -4.81
N ARG A 438 -0.98 24.33 -4.30
CA ARG A 438 -0.82 25.73 -4.68
C ARG A 438 -0.32 25.85 -6.12
N PRO A 439 -0.93 26.74 -6.94
CA PRO A 439 -0.47 26.94 -8.31
C PRO A 439 0.83 27.77 -8.34
N GLN A 440 1.61 27.58 -9.40
CA GLN A 440 2.91 28.23 -9.62
C GLN A 440 3.00 28.90 -11.00
N TYR A 441 2.26 28.39 -11.98
CA TYR A 441 2.33 28.79 -13.38
C TYR A 441 0.99 29.37 -13.82
N GLY A 442 0.94 30.67 -14.09
CA GLY A 442 -0.26 31.38 -14.52
C GLY A 442 -0.33 31.55 -16.04
N LEU A 443 -1.54 31.47 -16.60
CA LEU A 443 -1.82 31.78 -18.00
C LEU A 443 -2.52 33.14 -18.15
N PRO A 444 -2.44 33.79 -19.33
CA PRO A 444 -3.10 35.08 -19.59
C PRO A 444 -4.62 35.08 -19.41
N CYS A 445 -5.29 33.92 -19.49
CA CYS A 445 -6.72 33.78 -19.17
C CYS A 445 -7.04 33.94 -17.67
N GLY A 446 -6.02 34.08 -16.81
CA GLY A 446 -6.11 34.24 -15.37
C GLY A 446 -6.13 32.92 -14.57
N HIS A 447 -6.17 31.77 -15.24
CA HIS A 447 -6.04 30.46 -14.57
C HIS A 447 -4.58 30.13 -14.29
N SER A 448 -4.33 29.45 -13.17
CA SER A 448 -2.99 29.05 -12.75
C SER A 448 -2.92 27.58 -12.33
N PHE A 449 -1.78 26.94 -12.58
CA PHE A 449 -1.57 25.50 -12.39
C PHE A 449 -0.38 25.20 -11.48
N CYS A 450 -0.48 24.11 -10.72
CA CYS A 450 0.68 23.55 -10.01
C CYS A 450 1.59 22.79 -10.98
N GLU A 451 2.86 22.64 -10.61
CA GLU A 451 3.85 21.91 -11.43
C GLU A 451 3.38 20.50 -11.81
N ASN A 452 2.81 19.76 -10.88
CA ASN A 452 2.32 18.40 -11.15
C ASN A 452 1.21 18.37 -12.21
N CYS A 453 0.32 19.35 -12.25
CA CYS A 453 -0.72 19.41 -13.30
C CYS A 453 -0.09 19.71 -14.66
N VAL A 454 0.96 20.52 -14.71
CA VAL A 454 1.69 20.77 -15.96
C VAL A 454 2.40 19.50 -16.45
N VAL A 455 3.03 18.74 -15.55
CA VAL A 455 3.66 17.46 -15.89
C VAL A 455 2.65 16.41 -16.36
N VAL A 456 1.46 16.35 -15.74
CA VAL A 456 0.44 15.34 -16.06
C VAL A 456 -0.37 15.68 -17.33
N PHE A 457 -0.62 16.96 -17.59
CA PHE A 457 -1.52 17.39 -18.67
C PHE A 457 -0.86 18.20 -19.79
N GLY A 458 0.39 18.63 -19.62
CA GLY A 458 1.16 19.29 -20.67
C GLY A 458 1.75 18.29 -21.66
N ASP A 459 2.09 18.79 -22.85
CA ASP A 459 2.75 18.00 -23.88
C ASP A 459 4.23 17.84 -23.52
N ASN A 460 4.72 16.61 -23.39
CA ASN A 460 6.13 16.36 -23.16
C ASN A 460 6.91 16.64 -24.45
N SER A 461 7.75 17.67 -24.43
CA SER A 461 8.56 18.03 -25.61
C SER A 461 9.64 16.99 -25.95
N GLY A 462 9.96 16.06 -25.04
CA GLY A 462 10.97 15.02 -25.27
C GLY A 462 10.49 13.77 -26.04
N ASP A 463 9.19 13.56 -26.22
CA ASP A 463 8.69 12.28 -26.76
C ASP A 463 8.85 12.15 -28.29
N ASP A 464 8.95 13.25 -29.04
CA ASP A 464 8.99 13.23 -30.52
C ASP A 464 10.23 13.91 -31.16
N SER A 465 10.96 14.79 -30.45
CA SER A 465 12.01 15.65 -31.07
C SER A 465 13.44 15.46 -30.55
N GLY A 466 13.67 14.60 -29.55
CA GLY A 466 14.99 14.49 -28.90
C GLY A 466 15.35 15.70 -28.01
N ASP A 467 14.37 16.53 -27.67
CA ASP A 467 14.49 17.66 -26.74
C ASP A 467 14.51 17.21 -25.27
N ASP A 468 14.66 18.17 -24.35
CA ASP A 468 14.70 17.96 -22.90
C ASP A 468 13.46 17.18 -22.38
N PRO A 469 13.61 15.94 -21.87
CA PRO A 469 12.48 15.11 -21.41
C PRO A 469 11.80 15.62 -20.14
N TRP A 470 12.32 16.70 -19.55
CA TRP A 470 11.74 17.38 -18.41
C TRP A 470 11.21 18.77 -18.76
N ALA A 471 10.92 19.02 -20.04
CA ALA A 471 10.26 20.21 -20.53
C ALA A 471 8.84 19.88 -21.02
N PHE A 472 7.86 20.57 -20.46
CA PHE A 472 6.44 20.36 -20.67
C PHE A 472 5.81 21.62 -21.24
N THR A 473 5.07 21.47 -22.33
CA THR A 473 4.46 22.59 -23.04
C THR A 473 2.96 22.64 -22.77
N VAL A 474 2.46 23.81 -22.36
CA VAL A 474 1.03 24.07 -22.18
C VAL A 474 0.54 24.96 -23.31
N ARG A 475 -0.12 24.33 -24.29
CA ARG A 475 -0.67 25.01 -25.48
C ARG A 475 -2.07 25.58 -25.27
N ARG A 476 -2.81 25.03 -24.30
CA ARG A 476 -4.17 25.47 -23.97
C ARG A 476 -4.38 25.37 -22.46
N CYS A 477 -5.17 26.28 -21.92
CA CYS A 477 -5.60 26.22 -20.53
C CYS A 477 -6.39 24.93 -20.28
N PHE A 478 -5.98 24.13 -19.30
CA PHE A 478 -6.66 22.87 -18.94
C PHE A 478 -8.08 23.07 -18.41
N LEU A 479 -8.45 24.29 -18.00
CA LEU A 479 -9.76 24.63 -17.46
C LEU A 479 -10.67 25.22 -18.53
N CYS A 480 -10.37 26.42 -19.02
CA CYS A 480 -11.23 27.13 -19.97
C CYS A 480 -10.94 26.86 -21.46
N GLY A 481 -9.87 26.10 -21.78
CA GLY A 481 -9.52 25.76 -23.15
C GLY A 481 -8.94 26.90 -24.00
N GLN A 482 -8.74 28.10 -23.46
CA GLN A 482 -8.12 29.22 -24.18
C GLN A 482 -6.64 28.94 -24.46
N ALA A 483 -6.19 29.27 -25.67
CA ALA A 483 -4.77 29.21 -26.04
C ALA A 483 -4.06 30.51 -25.59
N PRO A 484 -2.89 30.45 -24.94
CA PRO A 484 -2.10 31.63 -24.68
C PRO A 484 -1.51 32.19 -26.01
N PRO A 485 -1.13 33.47 -26.07
CA PRO A 485 -0.48 34.05 -27.26
C PRO A 485 0.85 33.37 -27.61
N THR A 486 1.50 32.75 -26.63
CA THR A 486 2.73 31.96 -26.79
C THR A 486 2.64 30.75 -25.89
N ASP A 487 3.02 29.60 -26.40
CA ASP A 487 3.08 28.34 -25.66
C ASP A 487 3.91 28.52 -24.37
N MET A 488 3.35 28.09 -23.24
CA MET A 488 4.06 28.14 -21.96
C MET A 488 4.89 26.87 -21.81
N VAL A 489 6.22 27.01 -21.79
CA VAL A 489 7.15 25.89 -21.60
C VAL A 489 7.63 25.87 -20.15
N VAL A 490 7.25 24.84 -19.40
CA VAL A 490 7.68 24.63 -18.02
C VAL A 490 8.75 23.55 -17.98
N ARG A 491 9.90 23.89 -17.41
CA ARG A 491 11.01 22.94 -17.21
C ARG A 491 11.06 22.52 -15.75
N VAL A 492 10.92 21.22 -15.50
CA VAL A 492 10.98 20.65 -14.15
C VAL A 492 12.31 19.95 -13.93
N HIS A 493 12.69 19.76 -12.67
CA HIS A 493 13.89 18.97 -12.36
C HIS A 493 13.55 17.48 -12.36
N PRO A 494 14.43 16.62 -12.91
CA PRO A 494 14.28 15.17 -12.77
C PRO A 494 14.17 14.77 -11.30
N PRO A 495 13.41 13.70 -10.95
CA PRO A 495 13.33 13.17 -9.58
C PRO A 495 14.69 12.79 -8.99
N THR A 496 15.65 12.41 -9.84
CA THR A 496 17.02 12.06 -9.45
C THR A 496 17.93 13.28 -9.27
N ALA A 497 17.48 14.48 -9.63
CA ALA A 497 18.28 15.70 -9.49
C ALA A 497 18.44 16.05 -8.02
N GLY A 498 19.69 16.11 -7.55
CA GLY A 498 20.04 16.56 -6.21
C GLY A 498 19.63 18.00 -5.92
N ALA A 499 19.74 18.43 -4.66
CA ALA A 499 19.47 19.80 -4.26
C ALA A 499 20.66 20.71 -4.58
N GLY A 500 20.76 21.19 -5.82
CA GLY A 500 21.75 22.20 -6.17
C GLY A 500 21.37 23.57 -5.61
N VAL A 501 22.21 24.11 -4.74
CA VAL A 501 22.05 25.45 -4.16
C VAL A 501 23.25 26.29 -4.57
N LEU A 502 22.99 27.44 -5.20
CA LEU A 502 24.02 28.41 -5.55
C LEU A 502 23.90 29.65 -4.66
N CYS A 503 24.97 29.97 -3.95
CA CYS A 503 25.09 31.20 -3.19
C CYS A 503 26.19 32.06 -3.79
N ILE A 504 25.87 33.31 -4.16
CA ILE A 504 26.84 34.28 -4.66
C ILE A 504 26.89 35.47 -3.70
N ASP A 505 28.05 35.66 -3.07
CA ASP A 505 28.28 36.78 -2.17
C ASP A 505 28.41 38.11 -2.92
N GLY A 506 27.99 39.19 -2.26
CA GLY A 506 28.10 40.54 -2.77
C GLY A 506 29.53 41.07 -2.65
N GLY A 507 30.11 41.56 -3.75
CA GLY A 507 31.52 42.01 -3.78
C GLY A 507 31.82 43.23 -4.65
N GLY A 508 30.81 43.93 -5.17
CA GLY A 508 31.00 45.05 -6.11
C GLY A 508 31.54 44.57 -7.46
N THR A 509 32.56 45.26 -7.99
CA THR A 509 33.25 44.89 -9.24
C THR A 509 33.91 43.50 -9.19
N ARG A 510 34.11 42.91 -8.00
CA ARG A 510 34.60 41.54 -7.83
C ARG A 510 33.57 40.45 -8.14
N GLY A 511 32.35 40.82 -8.56
CA GLY A 511 31.32 39.90 -9.05
C GLY A 511 31.72 39.05 -10.27
N ILE A 512 32.83 39.41 -10.95
CA ILE A 512 33.40 38.60 -12.04
C ILE A 512 33.96 37.25 -11.56
N VAL A 513 34.48 37.17 -10.33
CA VAL A 513 35.11 35.95 -9.78
C VAL A 513 34.14 34.76 -9.73
N PRO A 514 32.94 34.87 -9.14
CA PRO A 514 31.97 33.77 -9.14
C PRO A 514 31.49 33.40 -10.56
N LEU A 515 31.41 34.35 -11.50
CA LEU A 515 31.07 34.05 -12.89
C LEU A 515 32.15 33.22 -13.59
N VAL A 516 33.43 33.54 -13.38
CA VAL A 516 34.56 32.75 -13.90
C VAL A 516 34.57 31.35 -13.28
N LEU A 517 34.26 31.23 -11.98
CA LEU A 517 34.15 29.93 -11.31
C LEU A 517 33.00 29.10 -11.90
N MET A 518 31.84 29.71 -12.13
CA MET A 518 30.69 29.05 -12.77
C MET A 518 31.01 28.57 -14.19
N ARG A 519 31.73 29.38 -14.97
CA ARG A 519 32.24 28.97 -16.29
C ARG A 519 33.13 27.74 -16.19
N ARG A 520 34.11 27.75 -15.27
CA ARG A 520 35.01 26.59 -15.06
C ARG A 520 34.26 25.34 -14.60
N ILE A 521 33.24 25.48 -13.75
CA ILE A 521 32.38 24.37 -13.35
C ILE A 521 31.63 23.82 -14.56
N GLN A 522 31.03 24.68 -15.38
CA GLN A 522 30.34 24.26 -16.62
C GLN A 522 31.28 23.52 -17.58
N ASP A 523 32.48 24.08 -17.81
CA ASP A 523 33.49 23.47 -18.69
C ASP A 523 33.96 22.11 -18.17
N ARG A 524 34.08 21.95 -16.83
CA ARG A 524 34.44 20.69 -16.17
C ARG A 524 33.32 19.64 -16.19
N ILE A 525 32.06 20.07 -16.11
CA ILE A 525 30.90 19.16 -16.22
C ILE A 525 30.85 18.59 -17.64
N GLY A 526 31.16 19.39 -18.65
CA GLY A 526 31.29 18.92 -20.03
C GLY A 526 30.00 18.36 -20.65
N LEU A 527 28.84 18.70 -20.08
CA LEU A 527 27.53 18.30 -20.59
C LEU A 527 26.90 19.46 -21.36
N PRO A 528 26.10 19.19 -22.41
CA PRO A 528 25.35 20.20 -23.16
C PRO A 528 24.11 20.71 -22.38
N ILE A 529 24.28 20.91 -21.08
CA ILE A 529 23.22 21.29 -20.14
C ILE A 529 23.62 22.63 -19.53
N PRO A 530 22.79 23.69 -19.65
CA PRO A 530 23.08 24.98 -19.03
C PRO A 530 23.27 24.83 -17.51
N PRO A 531 24.27 25.51 -16.91
CA PRO A 531 24.63 25.33 -15.50
C PRO A 531 23.46 25.66 -14.54
N GLN A 532 22.53 26.50 -14.96
CA GLN A 532 21.30 26.83 -14.23
C GLN A 532 20.42 25.61 -13.98
N ARG A 533 20.46 24.58 -14.83
CA ARG A 533 19.67 23.35 -14.66
C ARG A 533 20.12 22.48 -13.50
N PHE A 534 21.36 22.66 -13.03
CA PHE A 534 21.85 21.98 -11.84
C PHE A 534 21.44 22.70 -10.55
N ILE A 535 20.86 23.90 -10.64
CA ILE A 535 20.61 24.77 -9.49
C ILE A 535 19.10 24.90 -9.27
N LYS A 536 18.59 24.34 -8.17
CA LYS A 536 17.18 24.46 -7.75
C LYS A 536 16.92 25.80 -7.07
N VAL A 537 17.88 26.28 -6.27
CA VAL A 537 17.74 27.53 -5.53
C VAL A 537 19.01 28.36 -5.67
N ALA A 538 18.85 29.64 -5.98
CA ALA A 538 19.95 30.59 -6.10
C ALA A 538 19.72 31.80 -5.18
N PHE A 539 20.71 32.12 -4.35
CA PHE A 539 20.77 33.27 -3.46
C PHE A 539 21.88 34.21 -3.89
N GLY A 540 21.62 35.52 -3.78
CA GLY A 540 22.59 36.57 -4.09
C GLY A 540 22.39 37.80 -3.22
N VAL A 541 23.47 38.44 -2.81
CA VAL A 541 23.49 39.67 -2.01
C VAL A 541 24.08 40.83 -2.84
N SER A 542 23.51 42.05 -2.76
CA SER A 542 23.96 43.24 -3.52
C SER A 542 23.92 43.04 -5.06
N ILE A 543 24.95 43.45 -5.84
CA ILE A 543 25.02 43.32 -7.31
C ILE A 543 24.79 41.87 -7.82
N ALA A 544 24.99 40.85 -6.97
CA ALA A 544 24.64 39.47 -7.31
C ALA A 544 23.11 39.23 -7.51
N ARG A 545 22.25 40.22 -7.20
CA ARG A 545 20.83 40.19 -7.60
C ARG A 545 20.61 40.54 -9.08
N GLU A 546 21.47 41.34 -9.70
CA GLU A 546 21.27 41.81 -11.09
C GLU A 546 21.61 40.73 -12.12
N THR A 547 22.52 39.81 -11.82
CA THR A 547 22.77 38.59 -12.62
C THR A 547 21.57 37.65 -12.72
N ARG A 548 20.52 37.89 -11.91
CA ARG A 548 19.22 37.19 -11.98
C ARG A 548 18.31 37.74 -13.09
N ALA A 549 18.49 38.99 -13.52
CA ALA A 549 17.57 39.68 -14.42
C ALA A 549 17.72 39.25 -15.89
N HIS A 550 18.94 38.94 -16.34
CA HIS A 550 19.19 38.50 -17.72
C HIS A 550 18.85 37.02 -17.98
N GLY A 551 18.47 36.25 -16.94
CA GLY A 551 18.00 34.86 -17.07
C GLY A 551 16.48 34.68 -16.99
N ARG A 552 15.71 35.78 -16.85
CA ARG A 552 14.24 35.76 -16.77
C ARG A 552 13.53 36.01 -18.10
N GLN A 553 14.25 36.39 -19.17
CA GLN A 553 13.70 36.54 -20.52
C GLN A 553 13.43 35.21 -21.25
N GLY A 554 13.56 34.07 -20.56
CA GLY A 554 13.24 32.73 -21.11
C GLY A 554 12.69 31.78 -20.07
N ARG A 555 11.77 32.26 -19.22
CA ARG A 555 10.98 31.42 -18.30
C ARG A 555 9.51 31.43 -18.68
#